data_AF-A0A0S8K1W9-F1
#
_entry.id   AF-A0A0S8K1W9-F1
#
_cell.length_a   1.000
_cell.length_b   1.000
_cell.length_c   1.000
_cell.angle_alpha   90.00
_cell.angle_beta   90.00
_cell.angle_gamma   90.00
#
_symmetry.space_group_name_H-M   'P 1'
#
loop_
_entity.id
_entity.type
_entity.pdbx_description
1 polymer ?
#
loop_
_entity_poly.entity_id
_entity_poly.type
_entity_poly.pdbx_seq_one_letter_code
_entity_poly.pdbx_strand_id
1 'polypeptide(L)' 'MKAWLDDNFEMPDKMVALLIWFLGQNNGKLSYRARKKEFNALTDQEIEQIEQKFNSVFRSMPVS' A
#
# COMPACT_ATOMS: atom_id res chain seq x y z
N MET A 1 -7.46 -6.18 -3.93
CA MET A 1 -6.24 -5.74 -3.23
C MET A 1 -5.52 -6.92 -2.59
N LYS A 2 -6.16 -7.67 -1.67
CA LYS A 2 -5.54 -8.80 -0.97
C LYS A 2 -4.88 -9.83 -1.89
N ALA A 3 -5.60 -10.42 -2.84
CA ALA A 3 -5.02 -11.39 -3.78
C ALA A 3 -3.83 -10.84 -4.58
N TRP A 4 -3.90 -9.59 -5.04
CA TRP A 4 -2.76 -8.96 -5.74
C TRP A 4 -1.54 -8.79 -4.82
N LEU A 5 -1.76 -8.45 -3.55
CA LEU A 5 -0.66 -8.37 -2.59
C LEU A 5 -0.07 -9.75 -2.32
N ASP A 6 -0.91 -10.77 -2.10
CA ASP A 6 -0.46 -12.16 -1.87
C ASP A 6 0.31 -12.72 -3.09
N ASP A 7 -0.07 -12.33 -4.31
CA ASP A 7 0.59 -12.78 -5.56
C ASP A 7 1.91 -12.04 -5.87
N ASN A 8 2.10 -10.82 -5.36
CA ASN A 8 3.25 -9.97 -5.68
C ASN A 8 4.21 -9.76 -4.49
N PHE A 9 3.74 -10.00 -3.26
CA PHE A 9 4.45 -9.76 -2.01
C PHE A 9 4.13 -10.85 -0.99
N GLU A 10 5.15 -11.48 -0.41
CA GLU A 10 4.97 -12.44 0.71
C GLU A 10 4.64 -11.71 2.03
N MET A 11 3.47 -11.05 2.10
CA MET A 11 3.05 -10.29 3.26
C MET A 11 2.08 -11.07 4.16
N PRO A 12 2.29 -11.08 5.49
CA PRO A 12 1.30 -11.62 6.42
C PRO A 12 -0.02 -10.84 6.36
N ASP A 13 -1.15 -11.52 6.60
CA ASP A 13 -2.49 -10.89 6.63
C ASP A 13 -2.56 -9.64 7.52
N LYS A 14 -1.86 -9.64 8.66
CA LYS A 14 -1.77 -8.50 9.57
C LYS A 14 -1.11 -7.28 8.92
N MET A 15 -0.09 -7.50 8.10
CA MET A 15 0.63 -6.45 7.37
C MET A 15 -0.25 -5.86 6.27
N VAL A 16 -1.00 -6.71 5.56
CA VAL A 16 -1.99 -6.27 4.55
C VAL A 16 -3.07 -5.39 5.20
N ALA A 17 -3.61 -5.79 6.35
CA ALA A 17 -4.61 -5.01 7.07
C ALA A 17 -4.06 -3.63 7.51
N LEU A 18 -2.84 -3.60 8.05
CA LEU A 18 -2.17 -2.35 8.43
C LEU A 18 -1.94 -1.44 7.23
N LEU A 19 -1.50 -2.01 6.10
CA LEU A 19 -1.24 -1.27 4.87
C LEU A 19 -2.50 -0.58 4.35
N ILE A 20 -3.61 -1.31 4.27
CA ILE A 20 -4.91 -0.75 3.86
C ILE A 20 -5.34 0.38 4.82
N TRP A 21 -5.16 0.19 6.12
CA TRP A 21 -5.50 1.20 7.13
C TRP A 21 -4.67 2.48 6.97
N PHE A 22 -3.35 2.36 6.84
CA PHE A 22 -2.46 3.51 6.65
C PHE A 22 -2.73 4.26 5.35
N LEU A 23 -2.95 3.53 4.25
CA LEU A 23 -3.30 4.12 2.96
C LEU A 23 -4.66 4.83 3.04
N GLY A 24 -5.66 4.23 3.68
CA GLY A 24 -6.97 4.85 3.87
C GLY A 24 -6.90 6.18 4.64
N GLN A 25 -6.12 6.23 5.72
CA GLN A 25 -5.98 7.46 6.52
C GLN A 25 -5.19 8.57 5.82
N ASN A 26 -4.21 8.20 4.99
CA ASN A 26 -3.31 9.14 4.34
C ASN A 26 -3.64 9.35 2.86
N ASN A 27 -4.93 9.20 2.49
CA ASN A 27 -5.44 9.49 1.15
C ASN A 27 -4.71 8.70 0.03
N GLY A 28 -4.41 7.43 0.30
CA GLY A 28 -3.76 6.49 -0.61
C GLY A 28 -2.23 6.57 -0.64
N LYS A 29 -1.58 7.15 0.38
CA LYS A 29 -0.11 7.22 0.48
C LYS A 29 0.40 6.75 1.83
N LEU A 30 1.56 6.09 1.88
CA LEU A 30 2.23 5.76 3.13
C LEU A 30 3.12 6.92 3.57
N SER A 31 3.02 7.30 4.85
CA SER A 31 3.94 8.28 5.44
C SER A 31 5.38 7.73 5.46
N TYR A 32 6.37 8.61 5.33
CA TYR A 32 7.79 8.24 5.40
C TYR A 32 8.15 7.40 6.64
N ARG A 33 7.52 7.70 7.79
CA ARG A 33 7.70 6.94 9.03
C ARG A 33 7.14 5.52 8.92
N ALA A 34 5.94 5.36 8.37
CA ALA A 34 5.33 4.05 8.18
C ALA A 34 6.16 3.20 7.21
N ARG A 35 6.62 3.80 6.11
CA ARG A 35 7.53 3.15 5.14
C ARG A 35 8.78 2.60 5.82
N LYS A 36 9.43 3.38 6.69
CA LYS A 36 10.69 2.98 7.35
C LYS A 36 10.55 2.15 8.63
N LYS A 37 9.40 2.17 9.30
CA LYS A 37 9.18 1.39 10.54
C LYS A 37 8.39 0.11 10.31
N GLU A 38 7.23 0.24 9.68
CA GLU A 38 6.24 -0.85 9.56
C GLU A 38 6.42 -1.62 8.24
N PHE A 39 6.88 -0.94 7.20
CA PHE A 39 7.03 -1.49 5.85
C PHE A 39 8.48 -1.45 5.36
N ASN A 40 9.46 -1.55 6.26
CA ASN A 40 10.89 -1.43 5.94
C ASN A 40 11.43 -2.56 5.04
N ALA A 41 10.70 -3.67 4.96
CA ALA A 41 10.97 -4.79 4.07
C ALA A 41 10.58 -4.49 2.61
N LEU A 42 9.73 -3.48 2.39
CA LEU A 42 9.34 -3.04 1.05
C LEU A 42 10.27 -1.93 0.58
N THR A 43 10.69 -2.04 -0.67
CA THR A 43 11.43 -1.01 -1.38
C THR A 43 10.52 0.15 -1.76
N ASP A 44 11.11 1.31 -2.05
CA ASP A 44 10.34 2.49 -2.48
C ASP A 44 9.52 2.23 -3.75
N GLN A 45 10.04 1.39 -4.66
CA GLN A 45 9.34 1.00 -5.90
C GLN A 45 8.11 0.15 -5.62
N GLU A 46 8.21 -0.82 -4.71
CA GLU A 46 7.09 -1.68 -4.32
C GLU A 46 6.01 -0.86 -3.61
N ILE A 47 6.42 0.05 -2.73
CA ILE A 47 5.50 0.97 -2.06
C ILE A 47 4.76 1.84 -3.08
N GLU A 48 5.46 2.36 -4.09
CA GLU A 48 4.84 3.16 -5.15
C GLU A 48 3.82 2.34 -5.96
N GLN A 49 4.15 1.09 -6.33
CA GLN A 49 3.21 0.19 -7.00
C GLN A 49 1.96 -0.08 -6.16
N ILE A 50 2.15 -0.32 -4.86
CA ILE A 50 1.04 -0.56 -3.93
C ILE A 50 0.16 0.68 -3.79
N GLU A 51 0.74 1.87 -3.67
CA GLU A 51 0.00 3.13 -3.61
C GLU A 51 -0.80 3.38 -4.90
N GLN A 52 -0.18 3.18 -6.07
CA GLN A 52 -0.85 3.29 -7.36
C GLN A 52 -2.00 2.28 -7.47
N LYS A 53 -1.75 1.02 -7.10
CA LYS A 53 -2.77 -0.03 -7.12
C LYS A 53 -3.92 0.30 -6.17
N PHE A 54 -3.63 0.74 -4.95
CA PHE A 54 -4.64 1.14 -3.99
C PHE A 54 -5.52 2.28 -4.54
N ASN A 55 -4.90 3.31 -5.10
CA ASN A 55 -5.62 4.43 -5.70
C ASN A 55 -6.46 3.98 -6.92
N SER A 56 -5.96 3.06 -7.74
CA SER A 56 -6.73 2.51 -8.87
C SER A 56 -7.97 1.70 -8.43
N VAL A 57 -7.88 0.99 -7.29
CA VAL A 57 -8.94 0.10 -6.80
C VAL A 57 -9.97 0.85 -5.94
N PHE A 58 -9.52 1.73 -5.07
CA PHE A 58 -10.37 2.36 -4.04
C PHE A 58 -10.67 3.83 -4.31
N ARG A 59 -9.87 4.50 -5.14
CA ARG A 59 -9.96 5.96 -5.33
C ARG A 59 -10.31 6.34 -6.76
N SER A 60 -10.96 5.47 -7.52
CA SER A 60 -11.32 5.66 -8.93
C SER A 60 -11.83 7.08 -9.24
N MET A 61 -10.93 7.99 -9.62
CA MET A 61 -11.20 9.26 -10.26
C MET A 61 -9.93 9.79 -10.94
N PRO A 62 -10.10 10.52 -12.06
CA PRO A 62 -9.12 10.63 -13.11
C PRO A 62 -8.00 11.59 -12.72
N VAL A 63 -6.83 11.25 -13.24
CA VAL A 63 -5.70 12.16 -13.37
C VAL A 63 -6.21 13.48 -13.97
N SER A 64 -5.98 14.58 -13.24
CA SER A 64 -5.97 15.94 -13.79
C SER A 64 -4.57 16.50 -13.57
#